data_AF-A0AAV5W279-F1
#
_entry.id   AF-A0AAV5W279-F1
#
_cell.length_a   1.000
_cell.length_b   1.000
_cell.length_c   1.000
_cell.angle_alpha   90.00
_cell.angle_beta   90.00
_cell.angle_gamma   90.00
#
_symmetry.space_group_name_H-M   'P 1'
#
loop_
_entity.id
_entity.type
_entity.pdbx_description
1 polymer ?
#
loop_
_entity_poly.entity_id
_entity_poly.type
_entity_poly.pdbx_seq_one_letter_code
_entity_poly.pdbx_strand_id
1 'polypeptide(L)'
;TIDNTTVSTDIVIPAPNVIPQNTTVTTTTTTTTTTVAPTDCCPDLIATPTMSEFPNGNMTFTYNNDACPSRVSAVCIQPTPDLNLCAAIVANGDRWLHYRKMSVTFDGTCIGGTWFMGVPPLHIVTLECLLTNPSPT
;
A
#
# COMPACT_ATOMS: atom_id res chain seq x y z
N THR A 1 10.04 -48.32 -31.72
CA THR A 1 9.16 -47.60 -30.78
C THR A 1 9.61 -47.97 -29.40
N ILE A 2 9.99 -46.98 -28.60
CA ILE A 2 10.66 -47.20 -27.30
C ILE A 2 9.60 -47.54 -26.26
N ASP A 3 9.70 -48.75 -25.70
CA ASP A 3 9.14 -49.20 -24.43
C ASP A 3 9.86 -48.51 -23.25
N ASN A 4 9.16 -48.22 -22.16
CA ASN A 4 9.44 -48.91 -20.89
C ASN A 4 8.51 -48.47 -19.74
N THR A 5 7.94 -49.48 -19.09
CA THR A 5 7.29 -49.41 -17.79
C THR A 5 8.34 -49.75 -16.73
N THR A 6 8.44 -49.01 -15.62
CA THR A 6 9.06 -49.55 -14.40
C THR A 6 8.49 -48.93 -13.14
N VAL A 7 7.96 -49.79 -12.28
CA VAL A 7 7.77 -49.59 -10.83
C VAL A 7 9.15 -49.53 -10.17
N SER A 8 9.35 -48.67 -9.16
CA SER A 8 10.52 -48.78 -8.26
C SER A 8 10.13 -48.42 -6.83
N THR A 9 10.34 -49.40 -5.95
CA THR A 9 10.44 -49.27 -4.49
C THR A 9 11.76 -48.58 -4.10
N ASP A 10 11.96 -48.44 -2.77
CA ASP A 10 13.25 -48.22 -2.06
C ASP A 10 13.64 -46.74 -1.78
N ILE A 11 14.11 -46.29 -0.61
CA ILE A 11 14.50 -46.85 0.72
C ILE A 11 14.41 -45.67 1.72
N VAL A 12 13.97 -45.90 2.97
CA VAL A 12 14.15 -44.94 4.08
C VAL A 12 15.58 -45.07 4.60
N ILE A 13 16.45 -44.09 4.28
CA ILE A 13 17.79 -43.96 4.87
C ILE A 13 17.70 -42.95 6.02
N PRO A 14 18.22 -43.23 7.23
CA PRO A 14 18.22 -42.25 8.32
C PRO A 14 19.12 -41.05 7.98
N ALA A 15 18.59 -39.85 8.20
CA ALA A 15 19.25 -38.58 7.92
C ALA A 15 20.56 -38.43 8.72
N PRO A 16 21.68 -38.00 8.11
CA PRO A 16 22.78 -37.43 8.86
C PRO A 16 22.40 -36.01 9.31
N ASN A 17 22.66 -35.69 10.58
CA ASN A 17 22.50 -34.35 11.15
C ASN A 17 23.13 -33.28 10.24
N VAL A 18 22.31 -32.45 9.60
CA VAL A 18 22.74 -31.24 8.89
C VAL A 18 22.42 -30.03 9.77
N ILE A 19 23.48 -29.35 10.17
CA ILE A 19 23.53 -28.06 10.89
C ILE A 19 22.73 -27.01 10.07
N PRO A 20 21.97 -26.08 10.68
CA PRO A 20 21.26 -25.06 9.92
C PRO A 20 22.24 -24.16 9.13
N GLN A 21 22.29 -24.33 7.81
CA GLN A 21 22.91 -23.38 6.90
C GLN A 21 21.93 -22.24 6.64
N ASN A 22 22.34 -21.04 7.07
CA ASN A 22 21.70 -19.78 6.76
C ASN A 22 21.69 -19.58 5.24
N THR A 23 20.54 -19.82 4.61
CA THR A 23 20.36 -19.66 3.16
C THR A 23 19.98 -18.21 2.89
N THR A 24 20.97 -17.37 2.58
CA THR A 24 20.71 -16.02 2.07
C THR A 24 20.13 -16.15 0.66
N VAL A 25 18.83 -15.92 0.54
CA VAL A 25 18.16 -15.78 -0.77
C VAL A 25 18.61 -14.46 -1.38
N THR A 26 19.52 -14.52 -2.34
CA THR A 26 19.87 -13.35 -3.18
C THR A 26 18.78 -13.20 -4.24
N THR A 27 17.75 -12.42 -3.92
CA THR A 27 16.78 -11.94 -4.91
C THR A 27 17.52 -10.98 -5.84
N THR A 28 17.67 -11.34 -7.11
CA THR A 28 18.20 -10.44 -8.13
C THR A 28 17.12 -9.39 -8.41
N THR A 29 17.18 -8.26 -7.70
CA THR A 29 16.35 -7.10 -8.00
C THR A 29 16.81 -6.54 -9.34
N THR A 30 16.05 -6.80 -10.40
CA THR A 30 16.20 -6.09 -11.67
C THR A 30 15.79 -4.64 -11.45
N THR A 31 16.76 -3.80 -11.11
CA THR A 31 16.60 -2.35 -11.12
C THR A 31 16.56 -1.91 -12.58
N THR A 32 15.37 -1.92 -13.18
CA THR A 32 15.11 -1.14 -14.39
C THR A 32 15.28 0.33 -14.00
N THR A 33 16.42 0.91 -14.32
CA THR A 33 16.66 2.35 -14.26
C THR A 33 15.83 3.01 -15.36
N THR A 34 14.54 3.18 -15.09
CA THR A 34 13.71 4.07 -15.91
C THR A 34 14.20 5.48 -15.66
N THR A 35 14.76 6.12 -16.67
CA THR A 35 15.02 7.56 -16.65
C THR A 35 13.66 8.24 -16.48
N VAL A 36 13.33 8.61 -15.23
CA VAL A 36 12.06 9.27 -14.89
C VAL A 36 12.01 10.54 -15.71
N ALA A 37 11.03 10.66 -16.61
CA ALA A 37 10.83 11.89 -17.34
C ALA A 37 10.50 12.99 -16.31
N PRO A 38 11.06 14.20 -16.41
CA PRO A 38 10.85 15.27 -15.44
C PRO A 38 9.37 15.71 -15.27
N THR A 39 8.47 15.19 -16.11
CA THR A 39 7.01 15.36 -16.03
C THR A 39 6.31 14.37 -15.10
N ASP A 40 7.00 13.37 -14.54
CA ASP A 40 6.40 12.34 -13.67
C ASP A 40 6.63 12.60 -12.17
N CYS A 41 7.16 13.77 -11.81
CA CYS A 41 7.29 14.22 -10.42
C CYS A 41 6.02 14.95 -9.99
N CYS A 42 5.44 14.56 -8.86
CA CYS A 42 4.27 15.23 -8.31
C CYS A 42 4.65 16.23 -7.20
N PRO A 43 3.79 17.22 -6.93
CA PRO A 43 3.92 18.03 -5.72
C PRO A 43 3.53 17.24 -4.47
N ASP A 44 3.91 17.73 -3.30
CA ASP A 44 3.42 17.16 -2.03
C ASP A 44 1.90 17.31 -1.91
N LEU A 45 1.25 16.23 -1.48
CA LEU A 45 -0.14 16.23 -1.09
C LEU A 45 -0.33 16.98 0.23
N ILE A 46 -1.45 17.68 0.33
CA ILE A 46 -1.86 18.40 1.52
C ILE A 46 -3.17 17.80 2.02
N ALA A 47 -3.21 17.48 3.32
CA ALA A 47 -4.44 17.08 3.98
C ALA A 47 -5.33 18.32 4.14
N THR A 48 -6.50 18.31 3.50
CA THR A 48 -7.42 19.45 3.52
C THR A 48 -8.64 19.07 4.35
N PRO A 49 -8.68 19.39 5.65
CA PRO A 49 -9.87 19.12 6.44
C PRO A 49 -11.05 19.93 5.89
N THR A 50 -12.11 19.27 5.46
CA THR A 50 -13.35 19.96 5.11
C THR A 50 -14.21 20.20 6.34
N MET A 51 -15.17 21.11 6.21
CA MET A 51 -16.29 21.31 7.14
C MET A 51 -17.26 20.11 7.06
N SER A 52 -16.73 18.92 7.36
CA SER A 52 -17.50 17.69 7.45
C SER A 52 -18.20 17.61 8.80
N GLU A 53 -19.33 16.90 8.86
CA GLU A 53 -19.97 16.52 10.12
C GLU A 53 -19.14 15.47 10.90
N PHE A 54 -18.18 14.83 10.22
CA PHE A 54 -17.28 13.85 10.82
C PHE A 54 -16.04 14.52 11.44
N PRO A 55 -15.59 14.08 12.63
CA PRO A 55 -14.34 14.53 13.20
C PRO A 55 -13.14 14.19 12.29
N ASN A 56 -12.11 15.03 12.33
CA ASN A 56 -10.87 14.77 11.60
C ASN A 56 -9.98 13.79 12.36
N GLY A 57 -9.38 12.85 11.63
CA GLY A 57 -8.26 12.05 12.12
C GLY A 57 -6.90 12.69 11.80
N ASN A 58 -5.83 11.94 12.01
CA ASN A 58 -4.48 12.39 11.66
C ASN A 58 -4.05 11.81 10.31
N MET A 59 -3.78 12.68 9.33
CA MET A 59 -3.30 12.29 8.00
C MET A 59 -1.79 12.48 7.89
N THR A 60 -1.09 11.48 7.36
CA THR A 60 0.34 11.56 7.04
C THR A 60 0.61 11.00 5.66
N PHE A 61 1.57 11.59 4.94
CA PHE A 61 2.00 11.15 3.62
C PHE A 61 3.45 10.67 3.68
N THR A 62 3.73 9.52 3.09
CA THR A 62 5.09 9.00 2.93
C THR A 62 5.37 8.83 1.45
N TYR A 63 6.41 9.50 0.96
CA TYR A 63 6.82 9.46 -0.43
C TYR A 63 7.96 8.47 -0.65
N ASN A 64 8.07 7.94 -1.86
CA ASN A 64 9.19 7.08 -2.23
C ASN A 64 10.50 7.86 -2.47
N ASN A 65 10.41 9.15 -2.79
CA ASN A 65 11.53 10.05 -3.03
C ASN A 65 11.10 11.49 -2.76
N ASP A 66 11.84 12.22 -1.93
CA ASP A 66 11.50 13.60 -1.52
C ASP A 66 11.74 14.64 -2.63
N ALA A 67 12.63 14.37 -3.60
CA ALA A 67 12.97 15.32 -4.66
C ALA A 67 12.06 15.22 -5.89
N CYS A 68 11.54 14.02 -6.16
CA CYS A 68 10.66 13.75 -7.29
C CYS A 68 9.75 12.55 -6.91
N PRO A 69 8.67 12.79 -6.15
CA PRO A 69 7.82 11.72 -5.67
C PRO A 69 6.99 11.19 -6.84
N SER A 70 7.06 9.86 -7.02
CA SER A 70 6.28 9.13 -8.03
C SER A 70 5.29 8.15 -7.41
N ARG A 71 5.46 7.86 -6.11
CA ARG A 71 4.54 7.07 -5.30
C ARG A 71 4.37 7.76 -3.95
N VAL A 72 3.16 7.65 -3.41
CA VAL A 72 2.83 8.13 -2.08
C VAL A 72 2.00 7.08 -1.36
N SER A 73 2.21 6.94 -0.06
CA SER A 73 1.33 6.20 0.83
C SER A 73 0.68 7.19 1.78
N ALA A 74 -0.64 7.34 1.67
CA ALA A 74 -1.45 8.16 2.55
C ALA A 74 -1.95 7.31 3.71
N VAL A 75 -1.68 7.73 4.95
CA VAL A 75 -2.10 7.04 6.16
C VAL A 75 -3.01 7.95 6.95
N CYS A 76 -4.20 7.45 7.29
CA CYS A 76 -5.17 8.13 8.14
C CYS A 76 -5.33 7.33 9.43
N ILE A 77 -5.13 8.00 10.57
CA ILE A 77 -5.16 7.39 11.91
C ILE A 77 -6.25 8.01 12.76
N GLN A 78 -6.99 7.16 13.47
CA GLN A 78 -7.85 7.52 14.59
C GLN A 78 -6.98 7.65 15.86
N PRO A 79 -6.82 8.86 16.42
CA PRO A 79 -5.91 9.07 17.54
C PRO A 79 -6.44 8.52 18.88
N THR A 80 -7.74 8.26 18.99
CA THR A 80 -8.40 7.90 20.25
C THR A 80 -9.04 6.51 20.14
N PRO A 81 -8.30 5.42 20.42
CA PRO A 81 -8.77 4.05 20.21
C PRO A 81 -10.05 3.69 20.97
N ASP A 82 -10.32 4.37 22.08
CA ASP A 82 -11.48 4.14 22.96
C ASP A 82 -12.83 4.48 22.31
N LEU A 83 -12.83 5.31 21.26
CA LEU A 83 -14.06 5.77 20.62
C LEU A 83 -14.67 4.75 19.63
N ASN A 84 -14.04 3.59 19.41
CA ASN A 84 -14.48 2.56 18.47
C ASN A 84 -14.88 3.11 17.08
N LEU A 85 -14.17 4.12 16.59
CA LEU A 85 -14.39 4.72 15.27
C LEU A 85 -13.53 4.02 14.20
N CYS A 86 -13.85 4.27 12.94
CA CYS A 86 -13.01 3.94 11.79
C CYS A 86 -12.32 5.20 11.27
N ALA A 87 -11.04 5.07 10.94
CA ALA A 87 -10.32 6.05 10.15
C ALA A 87 -10.66 5.83 8.66
N ALA A 88 -10.94 6.91 7.94
CA ALA A 88 -11.33 6.89 6.54
C ALA A 88 -10.55 7.91 5.74
N ILE A 89 -10.06 7.50 4.56
CA ILE A 89 -9.47 8.42 3.58
C ILE A 89 -10.55 8.78 2.57
N VAL A 90 -10.84 10.08 2.47
CA VAL A 90 -11.77 10.65 1.51
C VAL A 90 -10.99 11.57 0.57
N ALA A 91 -11.20 11.40 -0.73
CA ALA A 91 -10.61 12.21 -1.78
C ALA A 91 -11.62 13.23 -2.30
N ASN A 92 -11.13 14.42 -2.64
CA ASN A 92 -11.90 15.48 -3.30
C ASN A 92 -13.20 15.86 -2.57
N GLY A 93 -13.26 15.66 -1.24
CA GLY A 93 -14.40 15.98 -0.38
C GLY A 93 -15.55 14.96 -0.35
N ASP A 94 -15.68 14.08 -1.35
CA ASP A 94 -16.84 13.19 -1.46
C ASP A 94 -16.53 11.74 -1.88
N ARG A 95 -15.28 11.43 -2.26
CA ARG A 95 -14.88 10.10 -2.73
C ARG A 95 -14.21 9.28 -1.64
N TRP A 96 -14.96 8.38 -1.03
CA TRP A 96 -14.43 7.43 -0.04
C TRP A 96 -13.51 6.42 -0.71
N LEU A 97 -12.22 6.47 -0.40
CA LEU A 97 -11.22 5.55 -0.97
C LEU A 97 -11.17 4.24 -0.17
N HIS A 98 -11.00 4.36 1.14
CA HIS A 98 -10.99 3.22 2.05
C HIS A 98 -11.25 3.66 3.48
N TYR A 99 -11.74 2.75 4.32
CA TYR A 99 -11.89 2.96 5.76
C TYR A 99 -11.58 1.68 6.51
N ARG A 100 -10.97 1.82 7.70
CA ARG A 100 -10.72 0.72 8.63
C ARG A 100 -10.67 1.23 10.07
N LYS A 101 -10.84 0.30 11.01
CA LYS A 101 -10.68 0.58 12.43
C LYS A 101 -9.25 1.03 12.73
N MET A 102 -9.09 2.07 13.55
CA MET A 102 -7.82 2.66 14.00
C MET A 102 -6.94 3.31 12.93
N SER A 103 -6.67 2.65 11.82
CA SER A 103 -5.81 3.18 10.76
C SER A 103 -6.18 2.61 9.41
N VAL A 104 -6.02 3.42 8.38
CA VAL A 104 -6.14 3.01 6.99
C VAL A 104 -4.99 3.60 6.19
N THR A 105 -4.44 2.80 5.28
CA THR A 105 -3.39 3.20 4.35
C THR A 105 -3.91 3.05 2.93
N PHE A 106 -3.62 4.02 2.07
CA PHE A 106 -3.98 3.98 0.67
C PHE A 106 -2.86 4.56 -0.20
N ASP A 107 -2.50 3.83 -1.25
CA ASP A 107 -1.38 4.18 -2.11
C ASP A 107 -1.83 5.00 -3.32
N GLY A 108 -0.96 5.93 -3.74
CA GLY A 108 -1.12 6.75 -4.92
C GLY A 108 0.09 6.66 -5.85
N THR A 109 -0.17 6.93 -7.14
CA THR A 109 0.83 6.97 -8.19
C THR A 109 0.79 8.32 -8.88
N CYS A 110 1.95 8.91 -9.12
CA CYS A 110 2.08 10.12 -9.91
C CYS A 110 2.11 9.79 -11.40
N ILE A 111 1.32 10.50 -12.21
CA ILE A 111 1.33 10.40 -13.66
C ILE A 111 1.22 11.82 -14.22
N GLY A 112 2.24 12.30 -14.95
CA GLY A 112 2.18 13.63 -15.56
C GLY A 112 2.04 14.78 -14.54
N GLY A 113 2.69 14.66 -13.38
CA GLY A 113 2.66 15.66 -12.30
C GLY A 113 1.36 15.67 -11.48
N THR A 114 0.51 14.66 -11.67
CA THR A 114 -0.80 14.55 -11.03
C THR A 114 -0.93 13.24 -10.25
N TRP A 115 -1.50 13.31 -9.05
CA TRP A 115 -1.73 12.15 -8.21
C TRP A 115 -2.98 11.38 -8.62
N PHE A 116 -2.86 10.06 -8.72
CA PHE A 116 -3.96 9.14 -8.94
C PHE A 116 -4.00 8.06 -7.88
N MET A 117 -5.20 7.73 -7.39
CA MET A 117 -5.41 6.71 -6.37
C MET A 117 -6.61 5.83 -6.71
N GLY A 118 -6.57 4.56 -6.29
CA GLY A 118 -7.70 3.63 -6.37
C GLY A 118 -7.90 2.98 -7.74
N VAL A 119 -8.97 2.19 -7.85
CA VAL A 119 -9.38 1.48 -9.07
C VAL A 119 -10.90 1.65 -9.24
N PRO A 120 -11.37 2.31 -10.32
CA PRO A 120 -10.59 2.98 -11.37
C PRO A 120 -9.77 4.16 -10.82
N PRO A 121 -8.67 4.57 -11.48
CA PRO A 121 -7.82 5.66 -11.01
C PRO A 121 -8.59 6.98 -10.88
N LEU A 122 -8.61 7.53 -9.67
CA LEU A 122 -9.20 8.82 -9.37
C LEU A 122 -8.11 9.88 -9.33
N HIS A 123 -8.30 10.98 -10.06
CA HIS A 123 -7.47 12.17 -9.94
C HIS A 123 -7.65 12.82 -8.56
N ILE A 124 -6.56 13.00 -7.83
CA ILE A 124 -6.55 13.53 -6.46
C ILE A 124 -6.16 15.00 -6.45
N VAL A 125 -7.07 15.83 -5.95
CA VAL A 125 -6.86 17.26 -5.69
C VAL A 125 -6.71 17.49 -4.18
N THR A 126 -7.58 16.87 -3.37
CA THR A 126 -7.52 16.93 -1.91
C THR A 126 -7.67 15.55 -1.31
N LEU A 127 -7.08 15.36 -0.12
CA LEU A 127 -7.27 14.19 0.72
C LEU A 127 -7.62 14.62 2.13
N GLU A 128 -8.47 13.80 2.75
CA GLU A 128 -9.05 14.07 4.05
C GLU A 128 -9.02 12.79 4.88
N CYS A 129 -8.72 12.94 6.16
CA CYS A 129 -8.77 11.85 7.12
C CYS A 129 -9.98 12.10 8.02
N LEU A 130 -11.04 11.32 7.83
CA LEU A 130 -12.29 11.45 8.58
C LEU A 130 -12.46 10.26 9.53
N LEU A 131 -13.09 10.52 10.68
CA LEU A 131 -13.46 9.49 11.64
C LEU A 131 -14.95 9.19 11.49
N THR A 132 -15.29 7.94 11.17
CA THR A 132 -16.67 7.51 10.94
C THR A 132 -17.05 6.36 11.86
N ASN A 133 -18.36 6.15 12.05
CA ASN A 133 -18.85 4.97 12.74
C ASN A 133 -18.55 3.71 11.91
N PRO A 134 -18.28 2.56 12.55
CA PRO A 134 -18.23 1.29 11.83
C PRO A 134 -19.60 1.01 11.18
N SER A 135 -19.58 0.35 10.02
CA SER A 135 -20.83 -0.10 9.38
C SER A 135 -21.62 -0.98 10.36
N PRO A 136 -22.95 -0.84 10.44
CA PRO A 136 -23.77 -1.84 11.12
C PRO A 136 -23.51 -3.19 10.45
N THR A 137 -23.14 -4.19 11.24
CA THR A 137 -23.00 -5.59 10.82
C THR A 137 -24.35 -6.28 10.72
#